data_AF-A0A376DTJ0-F1
#
_entry.id   AF-A0A376DTJ0-F1
#
_cell.length_a   1.000
_cell.length_b   1.000
_cell.length_c   1.000
_cell.angle_alpha   90.00
_cell.angle_beta   90.00
_cell.angle_gamma   90.00
#
_symmetry.space_group_name_H-M   'P 1'
#
loop_
_entity.id
_entity.type
_entity.pdbx_description
1 polymer ?
#
loop_
_entity_poly.entity_id
_entity_poly.type
_entity_poly.pdbx_seq_one_letter_code
_entity_poly.pdbx_strand_id
1 'polypeptide(L)'
;MAGALSFVPFTDVFAGTKMMMPDPEEDLSGFKKLKLGALELFVLTDGYIREKNIDTFSPRADVPQMKTMLRDHFRPDQYVDLAMNLMLSKQKTD
;
A
#
# COMPACT_ATOMS: atom_id res chain seq x y z
N MET A 1 -8.06 45.45 -34.79
CA MET A 1 -7.40 44.35 -34.05
C MET A 1 -7.45 44.72 -32.57
N ALA A 2 -8.20 43.97 -31.77
CA ALA A 2 -8.43 44.25 -30.35
C ALA A 2 -7.66 43.23 -29.51
N GLY A 3 -6.76 43.70 -28.65
CA GLY A 3 -5.96 42.87 -27.75
C GLY A 3 -6.81 42.35 -26.59
N ALA A 4 -6.90 41.03 -26.45
CA ALA A 4 -7.51 40.39 -25.30
C ALA A 4 -6.50 40.39 -24.13
N LEU A 5 -6.76 41.21 -23.11
CA LEU A 5 -6.08 41.14 -21.82
C LEU A 5 -6.60 39.91 -21.07
N SER A 6 -5.79 38.86 -20.96
CA SER A 6 -6.10 37.70 -20.14
C SER A 6 -5.80 38.02 -18.66
N PHE A 7 -6.85 38.22 -17.87
CA PHE A 7 -6.73 38.27 -16.41
C PHE A 7 -6.51 36.85 -15.88
N VAL A 8 -5.31 36.58 -15.36
CA VAL A 8 -5.03 35.37 -14.56
C VAL A 8 -5.32 35.70 -13.09
N PRO A 9 -6.28 35.04 -12.43
CA PRO A 9 -6.49 35.24 -11.01
C PRO A 9 -5.41 34.45 -10.26
N PHE A 10 -4.39 35.14 -9.76
CA PHE A 10 -3.51 34.61 -8.73
C PHE A 10 -4.25 34.70 -7.38
N THR A 11 -5.22 33.81 -7.17
CA THR A 11 -5.82 33.63 -5.85
C THR A 11 -4.87 32.82 -4.98
N ASP A 12 -4.21 33.53 -4.08
CA ASP A 12 -3.80 33.10 -2.75
C ASP A 12 -2.99 31.80 -2.68
N VAL A 13 -1.68 31.94 -2.90
CA VAL A 13 -0.67 31.08 -2.27
C VAL A 13 -0.60 31.46 -0.78
N PHE A 14 -1.68 31.25 -0.04
CA PHE A 14 -1.63 31.22 1.41
C PHE A 14 -1.15 29.82 1.81
N ALA A 15 0.17 29.67 1.91
CA ALA A 15 0.82 28.61 2.66
C ALA A 15 0.49 28.76 4.15
N GLY A 16 -0.76 28.46 4.51
CA GLY A 16 -1.12 28.13 5.87
C GLY A 16 -0.39 26.84 6.20
N THR A 17 0.70 26.95 6.96
CA THR A 17 1.32 25.81 7.62
C THR A 17 0.27 25.20 8.53
N LYS A 18 -0.50 24.25 7.98
CA LYS A 18 -1.31 23.33 8.76
C LYS A 18 -0.30 22.73 9.73
N MET A 19 -0.44 23.03 11.02
CA MET A 19 0.35 22.38 12.06
C MET A 19 0.22 20.89 11.79
N MET A 20 1.30 20.33 11.26
CA MET A 20 1.40 18.92 10.97
C MET A 20 1.22 18.27 12.33
N MET A 21 0.06 17.63 12.53
CA MET A 21 -0.14 16.78 13.69
C MET A 21 1.09 15.87 13.76
N PRO A 22 1.68 15.66 14.95
CA PRO A 22 2.82 14.75 15.08
C PRO A 22 2.41 13.43 14.40
N ASP A 23 3.28 12.95 13.51
CA ASP A 23 3.05 11.72 12.72
C ASP A 23 2.44 10.68 13.65
N PRO A 24 1.20 10.22 13.42
CA PRO A 24 0.85 8.93 13.98
C PRO A 24 1.92 8.00 13.41
N GLU A 25 2.65 7.26 14.24
CA GLU A 25 3.39 6.10 13.75
C GLU A 25 2.44 5.40 12.76
N GLU A 26 2.81 5.40 11.47
CA GLU A 26 1.85 5.26 10.37
C GLU A 26 0.91 4.08 10.68
N ASP A 27 -0.37 4.36 10.94
CA ASP A 27 -1.31 3.31 11.31
C ASP A 27 -1.52 2.39 10.10
N LEU A 28 -0.79 1.28 10.07
CA LEU A 28 -0.85 0.27 9.02
C LEU A 28 -2.05 -0.67 9.20
N SER A 29 -2.88 -0.46 10.23
CA SER A 29 -4.06 -1.29 10.44
C SER A 29 -5.10 -1.04 9.35
N GLY A 30 -5.79 -2.11 8.97
CA GLY A 30 -6.81 -2.04 7.93
C GLY A 30 -7.58 -3.32 7.81
N PHE A 31 -8.81 -3.23 7.29
CA PHE A 31 -9.58 -4.41 6.96
C PHE A 31 -10.34 -4.24 5.65
N LYS A 32 -10.57 -5.37 4.96
CA LYS A 32 -11.43 -5.46 3.79
C LYS A 32 -12.54 -6.46 4.05
N LYS A 33 -13.79 -5.99 4.04
CA LYS A 33 -14.97 -6.86 4.09
C LYS A 33 -15.25 -7.43 2.69
N LEU A 34 -15.48 -8.73 2.63
CA LEU A 34 -15.87 -9.49 1.44
C LEU A 34 -17.12 -10.30 1.78
N LYS A 35 -17.97 -10.54 0.78
CA LYS A 35 -19.14 -11.41 0.91
C LYS A 35 -18.93 -12.66 0.07
N LEU A 36 -19.08 -13.83 0.67
CA LEU A 36 -18.97 -15.13 -0.01
C LEU A 36 -20.22 -15.96 0.29
N GLY A 37 -21.22 -15.88 -0.58
CA GLY A 37 -22.53 -16.49 -0.35
C GLY A 37 -23.19 -15.93 0.91
N ALA A 38 -23.46 -16.81 1.89
CA ALA A 38 -24.00 -16.45 3.21
C ALA A 38 -22.93 -16.01 4.22
N LEU A 39 -21.63 -16.13 3.88
CA LEU A 39 -20.52 -15.78 4.76
C LEU A 39 -20.13 -14.32 4.58
N GLU A 40 -19.87 -13.66 5.70
CA GLU A 40 -19.12 -12.40 5.72
C GLU A 40 -17.67 -12.70 6.08
N LEU A 41 -16.73 -12.29 5.22
CA LEU A 41 -15.31 -12.45 5.44
C LEU A 41 -14.69 -11.08 5.69
N PHE A 42 -13.74 -11.01 6.62
CA PHE A 42 -12.95 -9.83 6.90
C PHE A 42 -11.49 -10.20 6.77
N VAL A 43 -10.79 -9.59 5.80
CA VAL A 43 -9.34 -9.69 5.69
C VAL A 43 -8.76 -8.54 6.48
N LEU A 44 -8.09 -8.84 7.58
CA LEU A 44 -7.41 -7.87 8.45
C LEU A 44 -5.92 -7.85 8.08
N THR A 45 -5.30 -6.68 8.06
CA THR A 45 -3.83 -6.58 7.96
C THR A 45 -3.22 -6.28 9.33
N ASP A 46 -2.17 -7.01 9.66
CA ASP A 46 -1.29 -6.77 10.81
C ASP A 46 -0.03 -5.97 10.38
N GLY A 47 -0.08 -5.35 9.20
CA GLY A 47 1.06 -4.72 8.54
C GLY A 47 1.82 -5.68 7.63
N TYR A 48 3.15 -5.53 7.58
CA TYR A 48 4.03 -6.32 6.70
C TYR A 48 5.37 -6.62 7.35
N ILE A 49 6.00 -7.71 6.92
CA ILE A 49 7.41 -8.03 7.24
C ILE A 49 8.28 -7.60 6.06
N ARG A 50 9.33 -6.82 6.34
CA ARG A 50 10.33 -6.38 5.36
C ARG A 50 11.51 -7.35 5.33
N GLU A 51 11.52 -8.30 4.40
CA GLU A 51 12.66 -9.20 4.24
C GLU A 51 13.72 -8.56 3.34
N LYS A 52 14.91 -8.32 3.88
CA LYS A 52 16.02 -7.68 3.15
C LYS A 52 17.01 -8.70 2.59
N ASN A 53 17.01 -9.94 3.11
CA ASN A 53 17.90 -10.98 2.66
C ASN A 53 17.27 -11.82 1.55
N ILE A 54 17.40 -11.32 0.31
CA ILE A 54 16.89 -11.98 -0.90
C ILE A 54 17.56 -13.32 -1.16
N ASP A 55 18.85 -13.44 -0.80
CA ASP A 55 19.64 -14.64 -1.10
C ASP A 55 19.12 -15.86 -0.32
N THR A 56 18.52 -15.64 0.85
CA THR A 56 17.89 -16.70 1.65
C THR A 56 16.38 -16.78 1.52
N PHE A 57 15.74 -15.86 0.78
CA PHE A 57 14.28 -15.77 0.68
C PHE A 57 13.66 -17.04 0.09
N SER A 58 14.30 -17.62 -0.92
CA SER A 58 13.92 -18.91 -1.51
C SER A 58 15.17 -19.81 -1.62
N PRO A 59 15.49 -20.62 -0.59
CA PRO A 59 16.78 -21.31 -0.47
C PRO A 59 17.14 -22.28 -1.61
N ARG A 60 16.15 -22.69 -2.41
CA ARG A 60 16.32 -23.65 -3.52
C ARG A 60 16.23 -22.99 -4.90
N ALA A 61 15.92 -21.71 -4.97
CA ALA A 61 15.73 -21.00 -6.24
C ALA A 61 17.01 -20.27 -6.67
N ASP A 62 17.11 -20.00 -7.96
CA ASP A 62 18.17 -19.16 -8.51
C ASP A 62 17.90 -17.66 -8.21
N VAL A 63 18.84 -17.01 -7.54
CA VAL A 63 18.70 -15.61 -7.08
C VAL A 63 18.63 -14.61 -8.25
N PRO A 64 19.49 -14.67 -9.28
CA PRO A 64 19.37 -13.83 -10.47
C PRO A 64 18.01 -13.93 -11.16
N GLN A 65 17.48 -15.15 -11.31
CA GLN A 65 16.16 -15.35 -11.90
C GLN A 65 15.06 -14.70 -11.06
N MET A 66 15.10 -14.86 -9.73
CA MET A 66 14.15 -14.23 -8.81
C MET A 66 14.18 -12.70 -8.91
N LYS A 67 15.37 -12.09 -8.94
CA LYS A 67 15.53 -10.63 -9.10
C LYS A 67 14.97 -10.14 -10.43
N THR A 68 15.13 -10.92 -11.49
CA THR A 68 14.54 -10.61 -12.80
C THR A 68 13.02 -10.61 -12.72
N MET A 69 12.41 -11.64 -12.12
CA MET A 69 10.95 -11.70 -11.91
C MET A 69 10.42 -10.53 -11.08
N LEU A 70 11.14 -10.11 -10.04
CA LEU A 70 10.75 -8.94 -9.23
C LEU A 70 10.71 -7.67 -10.08
N ARG A 71 11.73 -7.43 -10.89
CA ARG A 71 11.80 -6.26 -11.79
C ARG A 71 10.71 -6.30 -12.87
N ASP A 72 10.42 -7.48 -13.42
CA ASP A 72 9.36 -7.67 -14.42
C ASP A 72 7.96 -7.29 -13.87
N HIS A 73 7.76 -7.42 -12.55
CA HIS A 73 6.54 -7.01 -11.85
C HIS A 73 6.64 -5.63 -11.19
N PHE A 74 7.61 -4.81 -11.58
CA PHE A 74 7.86 -3.47 -11.01
C PHE A 74 8.03 -3.51 -9.48
N ARG A 75 8.62 -4.58 -8.96
CA ARG A 75 8.97 -4.74 -7.55
C ARG A 75 10.45 -4.44 -7.32
N PRO A 76 10.81 -3.89 -6.15
CA PRO A 76 12.21 -3.75 -5.75
C PRO A 76 12.87 -5.13 -5.67
N ASP A 77 14.14 -5.21 -6.06
CA ASP A 77 14.92 -6.45 -6.11
C ASP A 77 15.89 -6.62 -4.93
N GLN A 78 15.86 -5.66 -3.99
CA GLN A 78 16.70 -5.62 -2.79
C GLN A 78 15.96 -6.08 -1.53
N TYR A 79 14.63 -6.11 -1.56
CA TYR A 79 13.81 -6.54 -0.44
C TYR A 79 12.47 -7.09 -0.95
N VAL A 80 11.80 -7.89 -0.11
CA VAL A 80 10.45 -8.38 -0.37
C VAL A 80 9.55 -8.04 0.82
N ASP A 81 8.36 -7.55 0.51
CA ASP A 81 7.35 -7.16 1.49
C ASP A 81 6.35 -8.29 1.63
N LEU A 82 6.31 -8.90 2.81
CA LEU A 82 5.39 -9.98 3.12
C LEU A 82 4.20 -9.41 3.89
N ALA A 83 3.06 -9.26 3.22
CA ALA A 83 1.83 -8.83 3.86
C ALA A 83 1.36 -9.85 4.90
N MET A 84 1.06 -9.40 6.11
CA MET A 84 0.48 -10.22 7.17
C MET A 84 -1.03 -10.05 7.13
N ASN A 85 -1.71 -10.99 6.46
CA ASN A 85 -3.15 -10.98 6.28
C ASN A 85 -3.81 -12.05 7.14
N LEU A 86 -4.71 -11.65 8.03
CA LEU A 86 -5.53 -12.52 8.85
C LEU A 86 -6.96 -12.56 8.30
N MET A 87 -7.60 -13.73 8.34
CA MET A 87 -8.95 -13.90 7.82
C MET A 87 -9.93 -14.24 8.95
N LEU A 88 -10.94 -13.40 9.12
CA LEU A 88 -12.05 -13.64 10.03
C LEU A 88 -13.30 -13.98 9.22
N SER A 89 -13.91 -15.14 9.50
CA SER A 89 -15.17 -15.55 8.89
C SER A 89 -16.32 -15.46 9.89
N LYS A 90 -17.37 -14.74 9.52
CA LYS A 90 -18.63 -14.69 10.25
C LYS A 90 -19.67 -15.52 9.50
N GLN A 91 -20.11 -16.59 10.13
CA GLN A 91 -21.25 -17.37 9.69
C GLN A 91 -22.52 -16.80 10.31
N LYS A 92 -23.63 -16.85 9.56
CA LYS A 92 -24.94 -16.60 10.14
C LYS A 92 -25.37 -17.89 10.83
N THR A 93 -25.43 -17.88 12.16
CA THR A 93 -26.10 -18.93 12.92
C THR A 93 -27.59 -18.61 12.90
N ASP A 94 -28.40 -19.53 12.37
CA ASP A 94 -29.87 -19.47 12.48
C ASP A 94 -30.34 -19.86 13.88
#